data_AF-A0A8B8HJW2-F1
#
_entry.id   AF-A0A8B8HJW2-F1
#
_cell.length_a   1.000
_cell.length_b   1.000
_cell.length_c   1.000
_cell.angle_alpha   90.00
_cell.angle_beta   90.00
_cell.angle_gamma   90.00
#
_symmetry.space_group_name_H-M   'P 1'
#
loop_
_entity.id
_entity.type
_entity.pdbx_description
1 polymer ?
#
loop_
_entity_poly.entity_id
_entity_poly.type
_entity_poly.pdbx_seq_one_letter_code
_entity_poly.pdbx_strand_id
1 'polypeptide(L)'
;MLYFNMSKSVRLLVIFALLHQVVFIASAKANTKSKIGPNCQSFSQGVTFNDSEAIGVWHLLHFRTEKMKGSGDPHCVEFTPIDEKEINDLKDQIGKFVENLNWENVTLKMQIPCRSANRTRDYYLERLEGNGSYRTLQKPPLTAKLDLAEFNRYPMRLKIIEGLYLGMMDCHEKFVFILGKQPPEGKELDDRLKKMIETYWPED
;
A
#
# COMPACT_ATOMS: atom_id res chain seq x y z
N MET A 1 -55.56 -13.67 -45.51
CA MET A 1 -55.48 -12.20 -45.44
C MET A 1 -56.12 -11.76 -44.13
N LEU A 2 -55.35 -11.52 -43.07
CA LEU A 2 -55.83 -10.89 -41.83
C LEU A 2 -54.71 -9.98 -41.32
N TYR A 3 -54.75 -8.71 -41.72
CA TYR A 3 -53.94 -7.66 -41.14
C TYR A 3 -54.58 -7.24 -39.82
N PHE A 4 -53.91 -7.52 -38.70
CA PHE A 4 -54.30 -6.98 -37.40
C PHE A 4 -54.05 -5.47 -37.39
N ASN A 5 -55.12 -4.71 -37.48
CA ASN A 5 -55.11 -3.25 -37.41
C ASN A 5 -55.00 -2.85 -35.92
N MET A 6 -53.78 -2.80 -35.40
CA MET A 6 -53.53 -2.34 -34.03
C MET A 6 -53.78 -0.84 -33.93
N SER A 7 -54.81 -0.50 -33.14
CA SER A 7 -55.19 0.87 -32.76
C SER A 7 -53.99 1.69 -32.27
N LYS A 8 -53.96 2.98 -32.64
CA LYS A 8 -52.93 3.97 -32.25
C LYS A 8 -52.67 3.99 -30.74
N SER A 9 -53.66 3.65 -29.92
CA SER A 9 -53.53 3.62 -28.45
C SER A 9 -52.60 2.51 -27.94
N VAL A 10 -52.52 1.37 -28.65
CA VAL A 10 -51.65 0.25 -28.23
C VAL A 10 -50.19 0.52 -28.59
N ARG A 11 -49.94 1.23 -29.69
CA ARG A 11 -48.57 1.68 -30.06
C ARG A 11 -48.00 2.68 -29.06
N LEU A 12 -48.84 3.56 -28.50
CA LEU A 12 -48.40 4.57 -27.53
C LEU A 12 -47.97 3.95 -26.18
N LEU A 13 -48.68 2.92 -25.72
CA LEU A 13 -48.40 2.20 -24.48
C LEU A 13 -47.08 1.41 -24.53
N VAL A 14 -46.75 0.80 -25.68
CA VAL A 14 -45.48 0.09 -25.88
C VAL A 14 -44.28 1.06 -25.86
N ILE A 15 -44.45 2.27 -26.40
CA ILE A 15 -43.40 3.31 -26.39
C ILE A 15 -43.18 3.85 -24.96
N PHE A 16 -44.24 4.04 -24.17
CA PHE A 16 -44.11 4.46 -22.76
C PHE A 16 -43.43 3.40 -21.88
N ALA A 17 -43.71 2.11 -22.12
CA ALA A 17 -43.06 1.02 -21.38
C ALA A 17 -41.57 0.88 -21.72
N LEU A 18 -41.17 1.11 -22.98
CA LEU A 18 -39.76 1.12 -23.38
C LEU A 18 -38.99 2.34 -22.85
N LEU A 19 -39.63 3.50 -22.73
CA LEU A 19 -39.00 4.71 -22.18
C LEU A 19 -38.70 4.60 -20.67
N HIS A 20 -39.45 3.79 -19.92
CA HIS A 20 -39.16 3.57 -18.48
C HIS A 20 -38.00 2.60 -18.22
N GLN A 21 -37.60 1.76 -19.18
CA GLN A 21 -36.40 0.93 -19.03
C GLN A 21 -35.10 1.65 -19.40
N VAL A 22 -35.18 2.72 -20.22
CA VAL A 22 -33.98 3.50 -20.59
C VAL A 22 -33.56 4.48 -19.49
N VAL A 23 -34.47 4.90 -18.61
CA VAL A 23 -34.14 5.86 -17.53
C VAL A 23 -33.41 5.19 -16.36
N PHE A 24 -33.52 3.87 -16.15
CA PHE A 24 -32.77 3.17 -15.09
C PHE A 24 -31.32 2.80 -15.45
N ILE A 25 -30.90 2.98 -16.71
CA ILE A 25 -29.50 2.73 -17.13
C ILE A 25 -28.68 4.04 -17.16
N ALA A 26 -29.32 5.19 -16.95
CA ALA A 26 -28.63 6.49 -16.90
C ALA A 26 -28.13 6.89 -15.50
N SER A 27 -28.16 6.00 -14.51
CA SER A 27 -27.66 6.25 -13.15
C SER A 27 -26.45 5.36 -12.79
N ALA A 28 -25.40 5.41 -13.60
CA ALA A 28 -24.07 4.92 -13.18
C ALA A 28 -22.96 5.54 -14.04
N LYS A 29 -22.96 6.87 -14.18
CA LYS A 29 -21.77 7.57 -14.68
C LYS A 29 -21.59 8.93 -14.03
N ALA A 30 -21.74 8.98 -12.71
CA ALA A 30 -20.96 9.92 -11.92
C ALA A 30 -19.54 9.34 -11.77
N ASN A 31 -18.75 9.41 -12.84
CA ASN A 31 -17.30 9.45 -12.70
C ASN A 31 -16.95 10.84 -12.17
N THR A 32 -17.30 11.10 -10.91
CA THR A 32 -16.55 12.04 -10.11
C THR A 32 -15.15 11.45 -10.06
N LYS A 33 -14.27 11.92 -10.95
CA LYS A 33 -12.83 11.84 -10.77
C LYS A 33 -12.53 12.55 -9.47
N SER A 34 -12.68 11.81 -8.38
CA SER A 34 -12.21 12.18 -7.08
C SER A 34 -10.71 12.37 -7.25
N LYS A 35 -10.24 13.61 -7.19
CA LYS A 35 -8.82 13.96 -7.03
C LYS A 35 -8.29 13.52 -5.65
N ILE A 36 -8.74 12.37 -5.16
CA ILE A 36 -8.32 11.80 -3.90
C ILE A 36 -7.43 10.64 -4.33
N GLY A 37 -6.12 10.86 -4.23
CA GLY A 37 -5.15 9.79 -4.34
C GLY A 37 -5.49 8.62 -3.40
N PRO A 38 -4.79 7.48 -3.53
CA PRO A 38 -5.00 6.36 -2.61
C PRO A 38 -4.93 6.84 -1.16
N ASN A 39 -5.93 6.50 -0.36
CA ASN A 39 -5.89 6.71 1.09
C ASN A 39 -5.61 5.36 1.77
N CYS A 40 -5.25 5.39 3.05
CA CYS A 40 -4.84 4.18 3.78
C CYS A 40 -5.91 3.08 3.76
N GLN A 41 -7.19 3.45 3.67
CA GLN A 41 -8.33 2.55 3.68
C GLN A 41 -8.55 1.91 2.29
N SER A 42 -8.34 2.65 1.21
CA SER A 42 -8.61 2.19 -0.15
C SER A 42 -7.42 1.52 -0.84
N PHE A 43 -6.19 1.80 -0.40
CA PHE A 43 -4.96 1.35 -1.09
C PHE A 43 -4.91 -0.18 -1.29
N SER A 44 -5.27 -0.93 -0.26
CA SER A 44 -5.26 -2.39 -0.26
C SER A 44 -6.66 -3.02 -0.21
N GLN A 45 -7.71 -2.23 -0.46
CA GLN A 45 -9.09 -2.71 -0.43
C GLN A 45 -9.33 -3.75 -1.53
N GLY A 46 -9.94 -4.88 -1.17
CA GLY A 46 -10.30 -5.94 -2.12
C GLY A 46 -9.11 -6.76 -2.64
N VAL A 47 -7.93 -6.62 -2.02
CA VAL A 47 -6.72 -7.37 -2.37
C VAL A 47 -6.40 -8.36 -1.25
N THR A 48 -6.01 -9.58 -1.62
CA THR A 48 -5.35 -10.50 -0.70
C THR A 48 -3.85 -10.33 -0.85
N PHE A 49 -3.12 -10.23 0.25
CA PHE A 49 -1.68 -10.07 0.25
C PHE A 49 -1.03 -11.16 1.09
N ASN A 50 -0.02 -11.83 0.52
CA ASN A 50 0.80 -12.80 1.23
C ASN A 50 2.16 -12.18 1.56
N ASP A 51 2.62 -12.35 2.80
CA ASP A 51 3.92 -11.86 3.24
C ASP A 51 5.07 -12.33 2.35
N SER A 52 4.96 -13.53 1.77
CA SER A 52 5.96 -14.06 0.84
C SER A 52 6.17 -13.18 -0.39
N GLU A 53 5.16 -12.39 -0.79
CA GLU A 53 5.26 -11.44 -1.89
C GLU A 53 6.14 -10.23 -1.54
N ALA A 54 6.20 -9.84 -0.25
CA ALA A 54 7.08 -8.78 0.22
C ALA A 54 8.52 -9.24 0.46
N ILE A 55 8.77 -10.52 0.76
CA ILE A 55 10.10 -10.98 1.18
C ILE A 55 11.18 -10.65 0.13
N GLY A 56 12.32 -10.17 0.62
CA GLY A 56 13.50 -9.82 -0.15
C GLY A 56 13.81 -8.32 -0.14
N VAL A 57 14.80 -7.95 -0.97
CA VAL A 57 15.27 -6.57 -1.10
C VAL A 57 14.46 -5.85 -2.18
N TRP A 58 14.06 -4.63 -1.87
CA TRP A 58 13.37 -3.71 -2.75
C TRP A 58 14.06 -2.36 -2.76
N HIS A 59 14.08 -1.71 -3.92
CA HIS A 59 14.75 -0.45 -4.15
C HIS A 59 13.73 0.60 -4.53
N LEU A 60 13.82 1.77 -3.90
CA LEU A 60 13.00 2.91 -4.25
C LEU A 60 13.27 3.34 -5.69
N LEU A 61 12.23 3.31 -6.52
CA LEU A 61 12.36 3.64 -7.95
C LEU A 61 12.23 5.13 -8.23
N HIS A 62 11.58 5.89 -7.34
CA HIS A 62 11.45 7.33 -7.47
C HIS A 62 11.98 8.02 -6.22
N PHE A 63 13.13 8.64 -6.36
CA PHE A 63 13.61 9.64 -5.42
C PHE A 63 13.97 10.88 -6.24
N ARG A 64 13.11 11.91 -6.19
CA ARG A 64 13.53 13.25 -6.61
C ARG A 64 14.73 13.59 -5.74
N THR A 65 15.88 13.74 -6.37
CA THR A 65 17.15 14.07 -5.73
C THR A 65 17.05 15.39 -4.97
N GLU A 66 16.61 15.33 -3.72
CA GLU A 66 17.07 16.31 -2.73
C GLU A 66 18.58 16.12 -2.62
N LYS A 67 19.31 17.02 -3.30
CA LYS A 67 20.76 17.26 -3.24
C LYS A 67 21.52 16.21 -2.44
N MET A 68 22.10 15.23 -3.14
CA MET A 68 23.08 14.31 -2.59
C MET A 68 24.19 15.09 -1.88
N LYS A 69 24.08 15.19 -0.55
CA LYS A 69 25.20 15.43 0.34
C LYS A 69 25.44 14.15 1.12
N GLY A 70 26.15 13.22 0.47
CA GLY A 70 26.92 12.18 1.13
C GLY A 70 26.15 11.06 1.83
N SER A 71 25.65 10.10 1.06
CA SER A 71 25.61 8.69 1.48
C SER A 71 25.35 7.84 0.24
N GLY A 72 26.30 6.98 -0.13
CA GLY A 72 26.22 6.11 -1.30
C GLY A 72 25.45 4.82 -1.08
N ASP A 73 24.62 4.72 -0.02
CA ASP A 73 23.77 3.56 0.21
C ASP A 73 22.39 3.78 -0.43
N PRO A 74 21.97 2.96 -1.41
CA PRO A 74 20.73 3.17 -2.13
C PRO A 74 19.53 2.99 -1.19
N HIS A 75 18.52 3.84 -1.35
CA HIS A 75 17.23 3.81 -0.66
C HIS A 75 16.52 2.46 -0.87
N CYS A 76 16.94 1.44 -0.14
CA CYS A 76 16.40 0.10 -0.21
C CYS A 76 15.76 -0.30 1.10
N VAL A 77 14.80 -1.22 0.98
CA VAL A 77 14.02 -1.81 2.05
C VAL A 77 14.14 -3.32 1.91
N GLU A 78 14.51 -4.01 2.98
CA GLU A 78 14.54 -5.47 3.01
C GLU A 78 13.45 -5.99 3.94
N PHE A 79 12.61 -6.88 3.43
CA PHE A 79 11.62 -7.61 4.23
C PHE A 79 12.09 -9.04 4.44
N THR A 80 12.09 -9.46 5.70
CA THR A 80 12.46 -10.81 6.11
C THR A 80 11.35 -11.42 6.96
N PRO A 81 11.11 -12.75 6.88
CA PRO A 81 10.24 -13.41 7.82
C PRO A 81 10.87 -13.39 9.20
N ILE A 82 10.03 -13.31 10.24
CA ILE A 82 10.48 -13.37 11.63
C ILE A 82 10.24 -14.78 12.16
N ASP A 83 11.23 -15.32 12.85
CA ASP A 83 11.09 -16.60 13.54
C ASP A 83 10.63 -16.44 15.00
N GLU A 84 10.17 -17.54 15.61
CA GLU A 84 9.68 -17.53 16.99
C GLU A 84 10.74 -17.04 17.99
N LYS A 85 12.02 -17.31 17.71
CA LYS A 85 13.11 -16.90 18.58
C LYS A 85 13.25 -15.38 18.60
N GLU A 86 13.26 -14.73 17.43
CA GLU A 86 13.35 -13.27 17.33
C GLU A 86 12.12 -12.59 17.93
N ILE A 87 10.91 -13.17 17.78
CA ILE A 87 9.70 -12.66 18.46
C ILE A 87 9.86 -12.71 19.99
N ASN A 88 10.32 -13.84 20.52
CA ASN A 88 10.50 -14.00 21.97
C ASN A 88 11.58 -13.05 22.50
N ASP A 89 12.72 -12.95 21.82
CA ASP A 89 13.80 -12.03 22.18
C ASP A 89 13.31 -10.57 22.17
N LEU A 90 12.50 -10.19 21.19
CA LEU A 90 11.92 -8.84 21.10
C LEU A 90 10.93 -8.60 22.24
N LYS A 91 10.05 -9.57 22.51
CA LYS A 91 9.06 -9.49 23.59
C LYS A 91 9.72 -9.37 24.96
N ASP A 92 10.80 -10.09 25.21
CA ASP A 92 11.55 -10.02 26.47
C ASP A 92 12.25 -8.67 26.64
N GLN A 93 12.78 -8.10 25.55
CA GLN A 93 13.49 -6.81 25.58
C GLN A 93 12.54 -5.62 25.77
N ILE A 94 11.45 -5.57 24.99
CA ILE A 94 10.60 -4.37 24.89
C ILE A 94 9.13 -4.59 25.22
N GLY A 95 8.69 -5.83 25.45
CA GLY A 95 7.26 -6.16 25.56
C GLY A 95 6.52 -5.42 26.68
N LYS A 96 7.19 -5.17 27.81
CA LYS A 96 6.62 -4.39 28.92
C LYS A 96 6.38 -2.90 28.60
N PHE A 97 6.97 -2.40 27.52
CA PHE A 97 6.84 -1.00 27.08
C PHE A 97 5.95 -0.86 25.83
N VAL A 98 5.47 -1.98 25.27
CA VAL A 98 4.75 -2.02 24.01
C VAL A 98 3.33 -2.55 24.27
N GLU A 99 2.39 -1.63 24.53
CA GLU A 99 0.99 -1.99 24.78
C GLU A 99 0.25 -2.36 23.49
N ASN A 100 -0.78 -3.22 23.53
CA ASN A 100 -1.70 -3.46 22.40
C ASN A 100 -1.03 -3.96 21.09
N LEU A 101 0.07 -4.69 21.19
CA LEU A 101 0.68 -5.42 20.07
C LEU A 101 0.34 -6.91 20.19
N ASN A 102 -0.21 -7.50 19.13
CA ASN A 102 -0.34 -8.95 19.02
C ASN A 102 0.95 -9.56 18.48
N TRP A 103 1.78 -10.07 19.39
CA TRP A 103 3.07 -10.69 19.08
C TRP A 103 2.97 -11.87 18.11
N GLU A 104 1.89 -12.64 18.15
CA GLU A 104 1.66 -13.79 17.26
C GLU A 104 1.42 -13.36 15.81
N ASN A 105 1.00 -12.10 15.61
CA ASN A 105 0.77 -11.51 14.30
C ASN A 105 1.98 -10.73 13.77
N VAL A 106 3.10 -10.69 14.50
CA VAL A 106 4.32 -10.05 14.03
C VAL A 106 5.06 -11.01 13.11
N THR A 107 4.88 -10.84 11.79
CA THR A 107 5.31 -11.85 10.80
C THR A 107 6.48 -11.41 9.93
N LEU A 108 6.67 -10.10 9.77
CA LEU A 108 7.71 -9.52 8.91
C LEU A 108 8.57 -8.51 9.66
N LYS A 109 9.87 -8.52 9.35
CA LYS A 109 10.83 -7.50 9.74
C LYS A 109 11.23 -6.72 8.51
N MET A 110 11.13 -5.40 8.60
CA MET A 110 11.51 -4.44 7.58
C MET A 110 12.76 -3.68 8.02
N GLN A 111 13.80 -3.63 7.19
CA GLN A 111 15.06 -2.93 7.49
C GLN A 111 15.32 -1.82 6.48
N ILE A 112 15.63 -0.62 6.99
CA ILE A 112 15.89 0.59 6.19
C ILE A 112 17.09 1.37 6.72
N PRO A 113 18.12 1.69 5.90
CA PRO A 113 18.36 1.09 4.58
C PRO A 113 18.64 -0.42 4.71
N CYS A 114 18.40 -1.19 3.65
CA CYS A 114 18.79 -2.60 3.64
C CYS A 114 20.31 -2.77 3.80
N ARG A 115 20.75 -3.79 4.53
CA ARG A 115 22.15 -4.28 4.57
C ARG A 115 23.24 -3.26 4.93
N SER A 116 22.91 -2.18 5.66
CA SER A 116 23.93 -1.24 6.17
C SER A 116 24.49 -1.75 7.51
N ALA A 117 25.81 -1.80 7.65
CA ALA A 117 26.43 -2.38 8.86
C ALA A 117 26.22 -1.55 10.14
N ASN A 118 25.90 -0.25 10.02
CA ASN A 118 26.01 0.68 11.16
C ASN A 118 24.80 1.61 11.38
N ARG A 119 23.80 1.63 10.50
CA ARG A 119 22.71 2.64 10.53
C ARG A 119 21.34 2.14 10.05
N THR A 120 20.99 0.87 10.26
CA THR A 120 19.64 0.39 9.92
C THR A 120 18.63 0.73 11.00
N ARG A 121 17.41 1.03 10.55
CA ARG A 121 16.22 1.04 11.39
C ARG A 121 15.48 -0.26 11.12
N ASP A 122 15.23 -1.00 12.18
CA ASP A 122 14.44 -2.22 12.12
C ASP A 122 13.00 -1.90 12.53
N TYR A 123 12.05 -2.29 11.69
CA TYR A 123 10.62 -2.18 11.93
C TYR A 123 10.03 -3.59 11.93
N TYR A 124 9.33 -3.93 13.00
CA TYR A 124 8.59 -5.18 13.12
C TYR A 124 7.14 -4.95 12.72
N LEU A 125 6.58 -5.82 11.88
CA LEU A 125 5.29 -5.61 11.25
C LEU A 125 4.24 -6.57 11.83
N GLU A 126 3.34 -6.03 12.63
CA GLU A 126 2.13 -6.72 13.09
C GLU A 126 1.11 -6.72 11.95
N ARG A 127 0.77 -7.90 11.43
CA ARG A 127 -0.30 -8.08 10.46
C ARG A 127 -1.65 -7.84 11.13
N LEU A 128 -2.42 -6.89 10.59
CA LEU A 128 -3.77 -6.56 11.09
C LEU A 128 -4.86 -7.29 10.30
N GLU A 129 -4.68 -7.40 8.98
CA GLU A 129 -5.65 -7.96 8.05
C GLU A 129 -4.90 -8.74 6.95
N GLY A 130 -5.59 -9.68 6.28
CA GLY A 130 -5.02 -10.47 5.16
C GLY A 130 -4.87 -9.70 3.84
N ASN A 131 -4.94 -8.38 3.87
CA ASN A 131 -4.89 -7.50 2.70
C ASN A 131 -3.60 -6.66 2.67
N GLY A 132 -2.58 -7.02 3.44
CA GLY A 132 -1.33 -6.26 3.51
C GLY A 132 -1.42 -5.06 4.44
N SER A 133 -2.35 -5.09 5.41
CA SER A 133 -2.42 -4.13 6.50
C SER A 133 -1.43 -4.48 7.60
N TYR A 134 -0.55 -3.54 7.93
CA TYR A 134 0.39 -3.71 9.03
C TYR A 134 0.37 -2.53 9.98
N ARG A 135 0.66 -2.81 11.23
CA ARG A 135 1.15 -1.82 12.18
C ARG A 135 2.65 -2.04 12.35
N THR A 136 3.42 -0.99 12.11
CA THR A 136 4.88 -1.03 12.33
C THR A 136 5.20 -0.84 13.80
N LEU A 137 6.28 -1.45 14.26
CA LEU A 137 6.93 -1.21 15.54
C LEU A 137 8.40 -0.95 15.27
N GLN A 138 8.82 0.31 15.40
CA GLN A 138 10.23 0.63 15.27
C GLN A 138 11.00 0.14 16.49
N LYS A 139 12.07 -0.63 16.27
CA LYS A 139 13.01 -0.99 17.34
C LYS A 139 13.81 0.24 17.75
N PRO A 140 13.78 0.64 19.04
CA PRO A 140 14.61 1.73 19.50
C PRO A 140 16.11 1.36 19.44
N PRO A 141 17.01 2.33 19.27
CA PRO A 141 18.44 2.09 19.39
C PRO A 141 18.80 1.43 20.74
N LEU A 142 19.84 0.59 20.76
CA LEU A 142 20.28 -0.08 22.00
C LEU A 142 20.66 0.88 23.14
N THR A 143 20.97 2.14 22.80
CA THR A 143 21.33 3.20 23.74
C THR A 143 20.13 4.02 24.21
N ALA A 144 18.92 3.76 23.69
CA ALA A 144 17.72 4.51 24.04
C ALA A 144 17.24 4.15 25.44
N LYS A 145 16.63 5.13 26.13
CA LYS A 145 16.13 4.93 27.48
C LYS A 145 14.66 4.53 27.36
N LEU A 146 14.43 3.22 27.25
CA LEU A 146 13.10 2.65 27.02
C LEU A 146 12.04 3.24 27.96
N ASP A 147 11.15 4.04 27.38
CA ASP A 147 9.92 4.50 27.98
C ASP A 147 8.74 4.24 27.02
N LEU A 148 7.50 4.43 27.49
CA LEU A 148 6.31 4.16 26.67
C LEU A 148 6.21 5.09 25.45
N ALA A 149 6.85 6.27 25.47
CA ALA A 149 6.78 7.27 24.41
C ALA A 149 7.80 7.03 23.28
N GLU A 150 8.80 6.17 23.47
CA GLU A 150 9.82 5.87 22.45
C GLU A 150 9.33 4.94 21.33
N PHE A 151 8.19 4.26 21.49
CA PHE A 151 7.71 3.27 20.52
C PHE A 151 6.77 3.89 19.50
N ASN A 152 7.37 4.41 18.42
CA ASN A 152 6.62 4.89 17.26
C ASN A 152 6.00 3.73 16.49
N ARG A 153 4.69 3.86 16.20
CA ARG A 153 3.94 2.89 15.41
C ARG A 153 3.16 3.59 14.33
N TYR A 154 3.43 3.20 13.09
CA TYR A 154 2.79 3.77 11.91
C TYR A 154 1.97 2.70 11.21
N PRO A 155 0.71 2.99 10.85
CA PRO A 155 -0.05 2.13 9.96
C PRO A 155 0.62 2.14 8.58
N MET A 156 0.77 0.95 8.01
CA MET A 156 1.41 0.77 6.72
C MET A 156 0.57 -0.21 5.88
N ARG A 157 0.52 0.03 4.57
CA ARG A 157 -0.11 -0.91 3.64
C ARG A 157 0.91 -1.39 2.60
N LEU A 158 0.94 -2.70 2.36
CA LEU A 158 1.72 -3.31 1.30
C LEU A 158 0.79 -3.86 0.21
N LYS A 159 1.23 -3.75 -1.05
CA LYS A 159 0.48 -4.24 -2.20
C LYS A 159 1.43 -4.55 -3.36
N ILE A 160 1.21 -5.67 -4.04
CA ILE A 160 1.85 -5.90 -5.34
C ILE A 160 1.14 -5.10 -6.42
N ILE A 161 1.91 -4.29 -7.15
CA ILE A 161 1.43 -3.45 -8.23
C ILE A 161 1.92 -4.07 -9.55
N GLU A 162 0.95 -4.37 -10.43
CA GLU A 162 1.19 -4.94 -11.76
C GLU A 162 2.05 -6.22 -11.78
N GLY A 163 2.08 -6.95 -10.67
CA GLY A 163 2.84 -8.20 -10.53
C GLY A 163 4.36 -8.04 -10.45
N LEU A 164 4.88 -6.81 -10.49
CA LEU A 164 6.32 -6.54 -10.62
C LEU A 164 6.89 -5.63 -9.53
N TYR A 165 6.05 -4.76 -8.97
CA TYR A 165 6.47 -3.74 -8.01
C TYR A 165 5.81 -3.95 -6.66
N LEU A 166 6.51 -3.55 -5.60
CA LEU A 166 5.94 -3.44 -4.28
C LEU A 166 5.55 -1.98 -4.03
N GLY A 167 4.25 -1.75 -3.88
CA GLY A 167 3.72 -0.53 -3.33
C GLY A 167 3.75 -0.59 -1.81
N MET A 168 4.38 0.40 -1.19
CA MET A 168 4.43 0.58 0.25
C MET A 168 3.84 1.94 0.60
N MET A 169 2.68 1.95 1.25
CA MET A 169 2.04 3.17 1.70
C MET A 169 2.32 3.40 3.19
N ASP A 170 2.96 4.53 3.50
CA ASP A 170 2.96 5.08 4.86
C ASP A 170 1.65 5.84 5.07
N CYS A 171 0.79 5.32 5.95
CA CYS A 171 -0.51 5.93 6.21
C CYS A 171 -0.45 7.16 7.11
N HIS A 172 0.66 7.39 7.82
CA HIS A 172 0.88 8.59 8.62
C HIS A 172 1.15 9.78 7.70
N GLU A 173 2.14 9.63 6.82
CA GLU A 173 2.55 10.67 5.88
C GLU A 173 1.67 10.70 4.60
N LYS A 174 0.80 9.71 4.41
CA LYS A 174 -0.11 9.55 3.26
C LYS A 174 0.63 9.46 1.93
N PHE A 175 1.74 8.71 1.97
CA PHE A 175 2.73 8.68 0.92
C PHE A 175 2.97 7.25 0.45
N VAL A 176 2.95 7.04 -0.87
CA VAL A 176 3.18 5.73 -1.49
C VAL A 176 4.56 5.68 -2.12
N PHE A 177 5.36 4.73 -1.67
CA PHE A 177 6.63 4.36 -2.30
C PHE A 177 6.39 3.23 -3.29
N ILE A 178 6.89 3.40 -4.51
CA ILE A 178 6.94 2.32 -5.51
C ILE A 178 8.36 1.76 -5.51
N LEU A 179 8.46 0.48 -5.18
CA LEU A 179 9.72 -0.21 -5.01
C LEU A 179 9.88 -1.32 -6.05
N GLY A 180 11.07 -1.46 -6.62
CA GLY A 180 11.43 -2.48 -7.60
C GLY A 180 12.48 -3.45 -7.07
N LYS A 181 12.59 -4.63 -7.69
CA LYS A 181 13.60 -5.63 -7.31
C LYS A 181 15.04 -5.22 -7.68
N GLN A 182 15.20 -4.28 -8.61
CA GLN A 182 16.50 -3.76 -9.05
C GLN A 182 16.61 -2.28 -8.71
N PRO A 183 17.82 -1.78 -8.37
CA PRO A 183 18.04 -0.36 -8.19
C PRO A 183 17.82 0.41 -9.50
N PRO A 184 17.44 1.69 -9.44
CA PRO A 184 17.29 2.51 -10.63
C PRO A 184 18.65 2.67 -11.35
N GLU A 185 18.70 2.38 -12.65
CA GLU A 185 19.94 2.41 -13.45
C GLU A 185 20.42 3.83 -13.82
N GLY A 186 19.92 4.88 -13.16
CA GLY A 186 20.21 6.28 -13.51
C GLY A 186 19.64 6.73 -14.87
N LYS A 187 18.82 5.91 -15.51
CA LYS A 187 18.04 6.25 -16.70
C LYS A 187 16.76 6.98 -16.31
N GLU A 188 16.20 7.76 -17.22
CA GLU A 188 14.85 8.29 -17.02
C GLU A 188 13.88 7.15 -16.73
N LEU A 189 12.97 7.38 -15.77
CA LEU A 189 11.88 6.45 -15.50
C LEU A 189 11.06 6.27 -16.77
N ASP A 190 10.69 5.03 -17.08
CA ASP A 190 9.79 4.77 -18.19
C ASP A 190 8.42 5.42 -17.95
N ASP A 191 7.70 5.75 -19.02
CA ASP A 191 6.44 6.49 -18.94
C ASP A 191 5.34 5.73 -18.20
N ARG A 192 5.40 4.39 -18.18
CA ARG A 192 4.45 3.56 -17.43
C ARG A 192 4.68 3.72 -15.93
N LEU A 193 5.92 3.68 -15.49
CA LEU A 193 6.32 3.88 -14.09
C LEU A 193 6.07 5.32 -13.64
N LYS A 194 6.35 6.33 -14.49
CA LYS A 194 5.98 7.73 -14.24
C LYS A 194 4.47 7.87 -13.99
N LYS A 195 3.65 7.34 -14.89
CA LYS A 195 2.19 7.35 -14.76
C LYS A 195 1.68 6.59 -13.53
N MET A 196 2.34 5.49 -13.17
CA MET A 196 2.04 4.75 -11.95
C MET A 196 2.33 5.59 -10.72
N ILE A 197 3.50 6.22 -10.64
CA ILE A 197 3.85 7.13 -9.54
C ILE A 197 2.82 8.26 -9.45
N GLU A 198 2.49 8.94 -10.55
CA GLU A 198 1.46 9.99 -10.57
C GLU A 198 0.08 9.49 -10.09
N THR A 199 -0.26 8.23 -10.35
CA THR A 199 -1.53 7.63 -9.92
C THR A 199 -1.56 7.42 -8.40
N TYR A 200 -0.45 6.97 -7.82
CA TYR A 200 -0.35 6.72 -6.38
C TYR A 200 0.13 7.94 -5.59
N TRP A 201 0.60 8.98 -6.28
CA TRP A 201 1.11 10.26 -5.76
C TRP A 201 0.75 11.41 -6.73
N PRO A 202 -0.49 11.91 -6.72
CA PRO A 202 -0.79 13.13 -7.44
C PRO A 202 -0.01 14.29 -6.82
N GLU A 203 0.59 15.17 -7.63
CA GLU A 203 1.42 16.31 -7.18
C GLU A 203 0.66 17.40 -6.37
N ASP A 204 -0.61 17.17 -6.00
CA ASP A 204 -1.48 18.14 -5.32
C ASP A 204 -1.28 18.13 -3.79
#